data_AF-A0AAD5EML1-F1
#
_entry.id   AF-A0AAD5EML1-F1
#
_cell.length_a   1.000
_cell.length_b   1.000
_cell.length_c   1.000
_cell.angle_alpha   90.00
_cell.angle_beta   90.00
_cell.angle_gamma   90.00
#
_symmetry.space_group_name_H-M   'P 1'
#
loop_
_entity.id
_entity.type
_entity.pdbx_description
1 polymer ?
#
loop_
_entity_poly.entity_id
_entity_poly.type
_entity_poly.pdbx_seq_one_letter_code
_entity_poly.pdbx_strand_id
1 'polypeptide(L)'
;MAILLNSLPALQFKAGSFIASSAPPPRGAPRAFGGHGGLNSATFTKSRNEYLRHGKEDSPDKQFSFWHGPNHMVSVSGDVARTVFLTSRKLNALAAFATLSGNFLKIDSLTNSYVRLALLTFKRCAQDEQIEVNLPRLIDDSRRFLETIDQSEAWDPVENLSYLMYQLTHRMAGTHDIANDPDLVARTRDIYKPLDDYSLFEIWFPLLPTPSKLKKAWAYARLHWIIQGFIADRRRTGRRESDAMQIMMDQKFTDPVITLEIIGATLAGVLNMTVNGAWNLLYLAHNPNWLSKLRTEVDQAIAKYRRSANEDVADVFKHLGLKDWESEFPLFEQILKETMRFTMAGQIVRKNIGNKGVSIGDTDFVIPKDSLAVYSVEDAHMDPSVYRGPLEWDPSRYDKSRDEGSKSPHSFLGWGSGNHRCREYMSKLNFSKLNLLVPTVMLVPLYDFEVCNDQGEPSNESLPSLSYDGIGSGRPTGKVHVRFSPRTREGVQ
;
A
#
# COMPACT_ATOMS: atom_id res chain seq x y z
N MET A 1 4.42 12.73 -29.71
CA MET A 1 3.51 11.83 -30.48
C MET A 1 4.16 11.34 -31.79
N ALA A 2 5.47 11.04 -31.80
CA ALA A 2 6.22 10.59 -32.97
C ALA A 2 7.15 9.39 -32.65
N ILE A 3 6.80 8.59 -31.63
CA ILE A 3 7.53 7.36 -31.24
C ILE A 3 6.62 6.11 -31.42
N LEU A 4 5.41 6.27 -31.94
CA LEU A 4 4.38 5.21 -31.98
C LEU A 4 4.08 4.62 -33.37
N LEU A 5 4.84 4.94 -34.42
CA LEU A 5 4.47 4.56 -35.80
C LEU A 5 5.48 3.76 -36.62
N ASN A 6 6.58 3.26 -36.03
CA ASN A 6 7.51 2.38 -36.75
C ASN A 6 7.84 1.11 -35.95
N SER A 7 6.86 0.20 -35.86
CA SER A 7 7.12 -1.22 -35.60
C SER A 7 5.86 -2.05 -35.85
N LEU A 8 5.56 -2.33 -37.11
CA LEU A 8 4.81 -3.52 -37.50
C LEU A 8 5.83 -4.58 -37.94
N PRO A 9 6.28 -5.51 -37.06
CA PRO A 9 6.63 -6.83 -37.52
C PRO A 9 5.33 -7.62 -37.66
N ALA A 10 5.07 -8.02 -38.89
CA ALA A 10 4.01 -8.91 -39.31
C ALA A 10 3.81 -10.11 -38.36
N LEU A 11 2.56 -10.58 -38.31
CA LEU A 11 2.09 -11.90 -37.89
C LEU A 11 3.16 -13.02 -37.96
N GLN A 12 4.04 -13.06 -36.96
CA GLN A 12 4.70 -14.25 -36.46
C GLN A 12 4.41 -14.30 -34.97
N PHE A 13 3.13 -14.43 -34.63
CA PHE A 13 2.66 -14.85 -33.32
C PHE A 13 3.05 -16.32 -33.12
N LYS A 14 4.36 -16.59 -33.06
CA LYS A 14 4.90 -17.94 -32.90
C LYS A 14 4.62 -18.38 -31.47
N ALA A 15 4.11 -19.60 -31.35
CA ALA A 15 3.97 -20.49 -30.21
C ALA A 15 4.96 -20.37 -29.01
N GLY A 16 6.02 -19.55 -29.06
CA GLY A 16 7.07 -19.46 -28.04
C GLY A 16 6.64 -18.99 -26.65
N SER A 17 5.65 -18.08 -26.52
CA SER A 17 5.16 -17.67 -25.19
C SER A 17 4.31 -18.76 -24.51
N PHE A 18 3.55 -19.52 -25.30
CA PHE A 18 2.81 -20.68 -24.83
C PHE A 18 3.74 -21.88 -24.53
N ILE A 19 4.76 -22.12 -25.36
CA ILE A 19 5.73 -23.21 -25.16
C ILE A 19 6.56 -22.99 -23.87
N ALA A 20 6.97 -21.74 -23.58
CA ALA A 20 7.71 -21.42 -22.34
C ALA A 20 6.91 -21.75 -21.07
N SER A 21 5.59 -21.56 -21.11
CA SER A 21 4.70 -21.82 -19.98
C SER A 21 4.49 -23.32 -19.67
N SER A 22 4.99 -24.21 -20.53
CA SER A 22 4.97 -25.67 -20.38
C SER A 22 6.35 -26.29 -20.15
N ALA A 23 7.39 -25.48 -19.97
CA ALA A 23 8.75 -25.99 -19.74
C ALA A 23 8.87 -26.64 -18.34
N PRO A 24 9.74 -27.66 -18.17
CA PRO A 24 10.11 -28.12 -16.84
C PRO A 24 10.75 -26.97 -16.04
N PRO A 25 10.63 -26.97 -14.69
CA PRO A 25 11.31 -26.00 -13.86
C PRO A 25 12.82 -25.94 -14.19
N PRO A 26 13.45 -24.75 -14.17
CA PRO A 26 14.89 -24.63 -14.33
C PRO A 26 15.64 -25.46 -13.29
N ARG A 27 16.86 -25.90 -13.64
CA ARG A 27 17.69 -26.75 -12.78
C ARG A 27 17.84 -26.15 -11.37
N GLY A 28 17.55 -26.98 -10.36
CA GLY A 28 17.63 -26.61 -8.94
C GLY A 28 16.40 -25.89 -8.39
N ALA A 29 15.39 -25.58 -9.22
CA ALA A 29 14.11 -25.07 -8.73
C ALA A 29 13.29 -26.17 -8.02
N PRO A 30 12.40 -25.80 -7.08
CA PRO A 30 11.41 -26.71 -6.52
C PRO A 30 10.51 -27.35 -7.60
N ARG A 31 9.83 -28.44 -7.25
CA ARG A 31 8.93 -29.17 -8.16
C ARG A 31 7.79 -28.29 -8.68
N ALA A 32 7.34 -28.57 -9.89
CA ALA A 32 6.19 -27.87 -10.47
C ALA A 32 4.88 -28.29 -9.80
N PHE A 33 4.13 -27.34 -9.26
CA PHE A 33 2.77 -27.57 -8.76
C PHE A 33 1.74 -27.50 -9.90
N GLY A 34 0.83 -28.46 -9.96
CA GLY A 34 -0.21 -28.52 -11.00
C GLY A 34 0.29 -28.94 -12.40
N GLY A 35 1.48 -29.52 -12.54
CA GLY A 35 2.01 -30.02 -13.81
C GLY A 35 2.59 -28.96 -14.76
N HIS A 36 2.84 -29.33 -16.02
CA HIS A 36 3.48 -28.47 -17.02
C HIS A 36 2.43 -27.78 -17.93
N GLY A 37 2.33 -26.46 -17.90
CA GLY A 37 1.49 -25.68 -18.83
C GLY A 37 0.97 -24.36 -18.27
N GLY A 38 1.02 -23.28 -19.06
CA GLY A 38 0.64 -21.93 -18.62
C GLY A 38 -0.82 -21.75 -18.23
N LEU A 39 -1.70 -22.61 -18.75
CA LEU A 39 -3.12 -22.65 -18.40
C LEU A 39 -3.35 -23.07 -16.94
N ASN A 40 -2.44 -23.84 -16.34
CA ASN A 40 -2.57 -24.30 -14.94
C ASN A 40 -2.33 -23.16 -13.92
N SER A 41 -1.84 -22.00 -14.36
CA SER A 41 -1.70 -20.80 -13.53
C SER A 41 -2.85 -19.79 -13.66
N ALA A 42 -3.87 -20.09 -14.48
CA ALA A 42 -5.07 -19.27 -14.52
C ALA A 42 -5.73 -19.21 -13.13
N THR A 43 -5.68 -20.30 -12.37
CA THR A 43 -6.12 -20.37 -10.97
C THR A 43 -5.33 -19.42 -10.08
N PHE A 44 -3.99 -19.37 -10.22
CA PHE A 44 -3.17 -18.38 -9.51
C PHE A 44 -3.64 -16.95 -9.79
N THR A 45 -4.19 -16.63 -10.97
CA THR A 45 -4.67 -15.26 -11.22
C THR A 45 -5.98 -14.96 -10.50
N LYS A 46 -6.87 -15.95 -10.42
CA LYS A 46 -8.21 -15.79 -9.86
C LYS A 46 -8.23 -15.90 -8.34
N SER A 47 -7.49 -16.85 -7.79
CA SER A 47 -7.40 -17.13 -6.36
C SER A 47 -5.94 -17.34 -5.95
N ARG A 48 -5.17 -16.24 -5.84
CA ARG A 48 -3.71 -16.28 -5.58
C ARG A 48 -3.41 -16.97 -4.26
N ASN A 49 -4.09 -16.54 -3.22
CA ASN A 49 -3.82 -16.97 -1.87
C ASN A 49 -4.16 -18.45 -1.70
N GLU A 50 -5.32 -18.88 -2.21
CA GLU A 50 -5.73 -20.29 -2.23
C GLU A 50 -4.76 -21.17 -3.04
N TYR A 51 -4.34 -20.72 -4.23
CA TYR A 51 -3.36 -21.43 -5.04
C TYR A 51 -2.03 -21.61 -4.30
N LEU A 52 -1.55 -20.56 -3.60
CA LEU A 52 -0.33 -20.63 -2.81
C LEU A 52 -0.47 -21.59 -1.62
N ARG A 53 -1.63 -21.60 -0.94
CA ARG A 53 -1.92 -22.50 0.18
C ARG A 53 -1.91 -23.96 -0.28
N HIS A 54 -2.68 -24.30 -1.33
CA HIS A 54 -2.73 -25.66 -1.86
C HIS A 54 -1.36 -26.15 -2.37
N GLY A 55 -0.62 -25.30 -3.10
CA GLY A 55 0.71 -25.69 -3.58
C GLY A 55 1.70 -25.94 -2.44
N LYS A 56 1.57 -25.19 -1.34
CA LYS A 56 2.38 -25.37 -0.13
C LYS A 56 2.03 -26.67 0.59
N GLU A 57 0.76 -27.01 0.70
CA GLU A 57 0.26 -28.23 1.36
C GLU A 57 0.62 -29.50 0.57
N ASP A 58 0.59 -29.44 -0.77
CA ASP A 58 0.95 -30.55 -1.66
C ASP A 58 2.47 -30.81 -1.72
N SER A 59 3.28 -29.81 -1.35
CA SER A 59 4.73 -29.89 -1.46
C SER A 59 5.39 -30.38 -0.17
N PRO A 60 6.15 -31.49 -0.18
CA PRO A 60 6.79 -32.03 1.03
C PRO A 60 7.67 -31.02 1.77
N ASP A 61 8.44 -30.24 1.01
CA ASP A 61 9.34 -29.19 1.53
C ASP A 61 8.67 -27.82 1.67
N LYS A 62 7.35 -27.75 1.39
CA LYS A 62 6.55 -26.53 1.35
C LYS A 62 7.01 -25.48 0.32
N GLN A 63 7.97 -25.82 -0.53
CA GLN A 63 8.46 -25.00 -1.64
C GLN A 63 7.97 -25.60 -2.96
N PHE A 64 7.53 -24.77 -3.90
CA PHE A 64 7.12 -25.23 -5.23
C PHE A 64 7.33 -24.17 -6.30
N SER A 65 7.32 -24.61 -7.55
CA SER A 65 7.44 -23.73 -8.71
C SER A 65 6.19 -23.81 -9.58
N PHE A 66 5.93 -22.76 -10.34
CA PHE A 66 4.85 -22.72 -11.34
C PHE A 66 5.16 -21.66 -12.40
N TRP A 67 4.47 -21.71 -13.53
CA TRP A 67 4.62 -20.73 -14.61
C TRP A 67 3.45 -19.77 -14.62
N HIS A 68 3.69 -18.46 -14.52
CA HIS A 68 2.66 -17.44 -14.68
C HIS A 68 2.89 -16.66 -15.99
N GLY A 69 2.20 -17.11 -17.05
CA GLY A 69 2.50 -16.68 -18.41
C GLY A 69 3.94 -17.08 -18.79
N PRO A 70 4.78 -16.15 -19.28
CA PRO A 70 6.19 -16.44 -19.59
C PRO A 70 7.10 -16.45 -18.36
N ASN A 71 6.58 -16.16 -17.16
CA ASN A 71 7.41 -15.95 -15.98
C ASN A 71 7.46 -17.21 -15.10
N HIS A 72 8.67 -17.70 -14.84
CA HIS A 72 8.89 -18.76 -13.87
C HIS A 72 8.77 -18.20 -12.44
N MET A 73 7.85 -18.76 -11.67
CA MET A 73 7.57 -18.40 -10.29
C MET A 73 8.06 -19.50 -9.33
N VAL A 74 8.65 -19.12 -8.21
CA VAL A 74 9.07 -20.00 -7.12
C VAL A 74 8.38 -19.53 -5.84
N SER A 75 7.44 -20.31 -5.34
CA SER A 75 6.82 -20.08 -4.04
C SER A 75 7.79 -20.49 -2.94
N VAL A 76 8.05 -19.55 -2.04
CA VAL A 76 8.90 -19.77 -0.87
C VAL A 76 8.09 -19.67 0.42
N SER A 77 8.38 -20.55 1.38
CA SER A 77 7.66 -20.61 2.66
C SER A 77 8.58 -20.98 3.84
N GLY A 78 8.16 -20.62 5.05
CA GLY A 78 8.92 -20.85 6.28
C GLY A 78 9.94 -19.76 6.62
N ASP A 79 10.40 -19.76 7.87
CA ASP A 79 11.15 -18.65 8.49
C ASP A 79 12.52 -18.40 7.86
N VAL A 80 13.28 -19.46 7.58
CA VAL A 80 14.60 -19.37 6.97
C VAL A 80 14.48 -18.83 5.53
N ALA A 81 13.55 -19.37 4.75
CA ALA A 81 13.29 -18.93 3.38
C ALA A 81 12.75 -17.48 3.36
N ARG A 82 11.85 -17.11 4.29
CA ARG A 82 11.38 -15.73 4.49
C ARG A 82 12.56 -14.78 4.72
N THR A 83 13.49 -15.16 5.60
CA THR A 83 14.66 -14.33 5.89
C THR A 83 15.52 -14.11 4.65
N VAL A 84 15.82 -15.17 3.88
CA VAL A 84 16.57 -15.05 2.62
C VAL A 84 15.80 -14.21 1.60
N PHE A 85 14.49 -14.47 1.45
CA PHE A 85 13.61 -13.72 0.56
C PHE A 85 13.69 -12.23 0.85
N LEU A 86 13.65 -11.84 2.12
CA LEU A 86 13.62 -10.45 2.58
C LEU A 86 14.98 -9.74 2.55
N THR A 87 16.08 -10.47 2.74
CA THR A 87 17.43 -9.90 2.95
C THR A 87 18.42 -10.13 1.81
N SER A 88 18.11 -10.99 0.83
CA SER A 88 18.95 -11.18 -0.33
C SER A 88 19.02 -9.92 -1.20
N ARG A 89 20.23 -9.47 -1.54
CA ARG A 89 20.44 -8.35 -2.48
C ARG A 89 20.13 -8.72 -3.94
N LYS A 90 20.04 -10.03 -4.24
CA LYS A 90 19.72 -10.53 -5.59
C LYS A 90 18.23 -10.52 -5.86
N LEU A 91 17.38 -10.46 -4.83
CA LEU A 91 15.93 -10.46 -4.97
C LEU A 91 15.41 -9.03 -4.93
N ASN A 92 14.90 -8.54 -6.06
CA ASN A 92 14.52 -7.15 -6.27
C ASN A 92 13.00 -7.00 -6.46
N ALA A 93 12.35 -6.18 -5.62
CA ALA A 93 10.91 -5.95 -5.68
C ALA A 93 10.48 -5.10 -6.89
N LEU A 94 11.25 -4.07 -7.25
CA LEU A 94 10.90 -3.18 -8.36
C LEU A 94 10.97 -3.92 -9.70
N ALA A 95 11.97 -4.76 -9.91
CA ALA A 95 12.09 -5.60 -11.09
C ALA A 95 10.94 -6.63 -11.20
N ALA A 96 10.44 -7.15 -10.07
CA ALA A 96 9.24 -7.97 -10.05
C ALA A 96 7.99 -7.16 -10.43
N PHE A 97 7.84 -5.96 -9.85
CA PHE A 97 6.75 -5.04 -10.17
C PHE A 97 6.72 -4.69 -11.66
N ALA A 98 7.87 -4.37 -12.27
CA ALA A 98 7.97 -4.12 -13.73
C ALA A 98 7.39 -5.29 -14.54
N THR A 99 7.85 -6.49 -14.18
CA THR A 99 7.50 -7.73 -14.87
C THR A 99 6.00 -8.02 -14.75
N LEU A 100 5.44 -7.87 -13.55
CA LEU A 100 4.02 -8.13 -13.27
C LEU A 100 3.08 -6.98 -13.68
N SER A 101 3.61 -5.81 -14.02
CA SER A 101 2.83 -4.70 -14.57
C SER A 101 2.86 -4.68 -16.10
N GLY A 102 3.27 -5.78 -16.74
CA GLY A 102 3.38 -5.88 -18.19
C GLY A 102 4.39 -4.91 -18.81
N ASN A 103 5.39 -4.48 -18.03
CA ASN A 103 6.42 -3.51 -18.41
C ASN A 103 5.89 -2.17 -18.95
N PHE A 104 4.70 -1.71 -18.51
CA PHE A 104 4.15 -0.43 -18.96
C PHE A 104 5.07 0.75 -18.58
N LEU A 105 5.71 0.67 -17.41
CA LEU A 105 6.89 1.44 -17.06
C LEU A 105 8.10 0.56 -17.39
N LYS A 106 8.87 0.91 -18.42
CA LYS A 106 10.14 0.21 -18.71
C LYS A 106 11.16 0.54 -17.62
N ILE A 107 11.14 -0.23 -16.54
CA ILE A 107 12.05 -0.03 -15.40
C ILE A 107 13.53 -0.24 -15.78
N ASP A 108 13.82 -0.90 -16.90
CA ASP A 108 15.19 -0.97 -17.44
C ASP A 108 15.78 0.42 -17.79
N SER A 109 14.91 1.43 -17.98
CA SER A 109 15.30 2.83 -18.16
C SER A 109 15.41 3.62 -16.84
N LEU A 110 14.85 3.09 -15.74
CA LEU A 110 15.09 3.56 -14.38
C LEU A 110 16.45 3.01 -13.93
N THR A 111 17.51 3.70 -14.35
CA THR A 111 18.87 3.44 -13.88
C THR A 111 18.90 3.36 -12.34
N ASN A 112 19.85 2.59 -11.80
CA ASN A 112 20.10 2.55 -10.35
C ASN A 112 20.25 3.96 -9.73
N SER A 113 20.64 4.96 -10.53
CA SER A 113 20.67 6.37 -10.11
C SER A 113 19.27 6.95 -9.86
N TYR A 114 18.26 6.67 -10.68
CA TYR A 114 16.88 7.14 -10.45
C TYR A 114 16.26 6.52 -9.21
N VAL A 115 16.41 5.21 -9.03
CA VAL A 115 15.95 4.55 -7.79
C VAL A 115 16.63 5.15 -6.58
N ARG A 116 17.95 5.40 -6.64
CA ARG A 116 18.66 6.08 -5.56
C ARG A 116 18.14 7.50 -5.32
N LEU A 117 17.77 8.20 -6.38
CA LEU A 117 17.28 9.57 -6.33
C LEU A 117 15.89 9.65 -5.67
N ALA A 118 14.94 8.82 -6.10
CA ALA A 118 13.65 8.59 -5.46
C ALA A 118 13.81 8.41 -3.95
N LEU A 119 14.69 7.47 -3.57
CA LEU A 119 14.94 7.11 -2.18
C LEU A 119 15.51 8.28 -1.36
N LEU A 120 16.31 9.16 -1.96
CA LEU A 120 16.84 10.35 -1.29
C LEU A 120 15.74 11.40 -1.09
N THR A 121 14.86 11.59 -2.08
CA THR A 121 13.71 12.50 -1.97
C THR A 121 12.75 12.05 -0.87
N PHE A 122 12.33 10.79 -0.86
CA PHE A 122 11.46 10.26 0.19
C PHE A 122 12.08 10.39 1.58
N LYS A 123 13.38 10.08 1.71
CA LYS A 123 14.09 10.26 2.98
C LYS A 123 14.02 11.72 3.46
N ARG A 124 14.08 12.69 2.55
CA ARG A 124 14.00 14.12 2.88
C ARG A 124 12.58 14.55 3.25
N CYS A 125 11.58 14.04 2.52
CA CYS A 125 10.16 14.30 2.81
C CYS A 125 9.72 13.70 4.15
N ALA A 126 10.39 12.62 4.58
CA ALA A 126 10.15 11.94 5.86
C ALA A 126 11.00 12.49 7.02
N GLN A 127 11.68 13.63 6.88
CA GLN A 127 12.38 14.26 8.00
C GLN A 127 11.39 15.02 8.89
N ASP A 128 11.64 15.01 10.20
CA ASP A 128 10.81 15.63 11.22
C ASP A 128 10.48 17.09 10.87
N GLU A 129 11.46 17.88 10.41
CA GLU A 129 11.24 19.29 10.07
C GLU A 129 10.23 19.44 8.92
N GLN A 130 10.29 18.54 7.93
CA GLN A 130 9.38 18.59 6.78
C GLN A 130 7.98 18.08 7.15
N ILE A 131 7.89 17.13 8.09
CA ILE A 131 6.63 16.65 8.63
C ILE A 131 5.95 17.74 9.47
N GLU A 132 6.69 18.39 10.37
CA GLU A 132 6.18 19.48 11.22
C GLU A 132 5.60 20.63 10.40
N VAL A 133 6.27 21.03 9.32
CA VAL A 133 5.78 22.11 8.42
C VAL A 133 4.46 21.75 7.74
N ASN A 134 4.21 20.46 7.48
CA ASN A 134 3.02 20.02 6.75
C ASN A 134 1.89 19.56 7.67
N LEU A 135 2.19 19.20 8.92
CA LEU A 135 1.23 18.67 9.88
C LEU A 135 -0.02 19.55 10.07
N PRO A 136 0.06 20.89 10.22
CA PRO A 136 -1.14 21.73 10.29
C PRO A 136 -2.04 21.60 9.04
N ARG A 137 -1.45 21.43 7.86
CA ARG A 137 -2.20 21.23 6.61
C ARG A 137 -2.89 19.87 6.55
N LEU A 138 -2.26 18.82 7.10
CA LEU A 138 -2.88 17.50 7.22
C LEU A 138 -4.11 17.57 8.13
N ILE A 139 -4.00 18.29 9.24
CA ILE A 139 -5.10 18.52 10.18
C ILE A 139 -6.24 19.30 9.49
N ASP A 140 -5.93 20.39 8.79
CA ASP A 140 -6.94 21.19 8.10
C ASP A 140 -7.62 20.45 6.93
N ASP A 141 -6.87 19.66 6.16
CA ASP A 141 -7.44 18.81 5.10
C ASP A 141 -8.34 17.72 5.71
N SER A 142 -7.90 17.08 6.80
CA SER A 142 -8.68 16.06 7.51
C SER A 142 -9.95 16.66 8.11
N ARG A 143 -9.87 17.83 8.74
CA ARG A 143 -11.06 18.55 9.25
C ARG A 143 -12.07 18.79 8.15
N ARG A 144 -11.64 19.41 7.04
CA ARG A 144 -12.52 19.73 5.91
C ARG A 144 -13.16 18.48 5.32
N PHE A 145 -12.41 17.39 5.20
CA PHE A 145 -12.96 16.12 4.73
C PHE A 145 -14.01 15.56 5.67
N LEU A 146 -13.75 15.56 6.99
CA LEU A 146 -14.71 15.06 7.98
C LEU A 146 -16.00 15.90 8.00
N GLU A 147 -15.91 17.21 7.79
CA GLU A 147 -17.07 18.10 7.64
C GLU A 147 -17.94 17.77 6.41
N THR A 148 -17.42 17.03 5.42
CA THR A 148 -18.21 16.58 4.24
C THR A 148 -18.97 15.28 4.46
N ILE A 149 -18.82 14.62 5.62
CA ILE A 149 -19.53 13.36 5.90
C ILE A 149 -21.04 13.64 6.00
N ASP A 150 -21.80 13.16 5.03
CA ASP A 150 -23.26 13.13 5.08
C ASP A 150 -23.72 11.99 6.00
N GLN A 151 -24.43 12.35 7.06
CA GLN A 151 -24.92 11.41 8.08
C GLN A 151 -26.18 10.65 7.62
N SER A 152 -26.81 11.09 6.53
CA SER A 152 -28.00 10.46 5.95
C SER A 152 -27.68 9.34 4.96
N GLU A 153 -26.42 9.25 4.51
CA GLU A 153 -26.00 8.28 3.50
C GLU A 153 -25.12 7.16 4.08
N ALA A 154 -25.21 5.98 3.47
CA ALA A 154 -24.33 4.87 3.75
C ALA A 154 -22.97 5.09 3.06
N TRP A 155 -21.89 5.14 3.85
CA TRP A 155 -20.57 5.49 3.37
C TRP A 155 -19.79 4.25 2.93
N ASP A 156 -19.20 4.23 1.73
CA ASP A 156 -18.25 3.18 1.33
C ASP A 156 -16.85 3.59 1.82
N PRO A 157 -16.28 2.91 2.83
CA PRO A 157 -15.01 3.35 3.42
C PRO A 157 -13.85 3.37 2.43
N VAL A 158 -13.84 2.47 1.44
CA VAL A 158 -12.74 2.40 0.46
C VAL A 158 -12.89 3.51 -0.57
N GLU A 159 -14.08 3.71 -1.12
CA GLU A 159 -14.33 4.75 -2.12
C GLU A 159 -14.14 6.14 -1.52
N ASN A 160 -14.74 6.41 -0.36
CA ASN A 160 -14.71 7.75 0.22
C ASN A 160 -13.32 8.10 0.80
N LEU A 161 -12.62 7.18 1.48
CA LEU A 161 -11.25 7.45 1.95
C LEU A 161 -10.24 7.56 0.81
N SER A 162 -10.53 7.06 -0.40
CA SER A 162 -9.63 7.20 -1.55
C SER A 162 -9.30 8.66 -1.86
N TYR A 163 -10.29 9.56 -1.71
CA TYR A 163 -10.11 10.99 -1.91
C TYR A 163 -9.14 11.57 -0.87
N LEU A 164 -9.42 11.35 0.41
CA LEU A 164 -8.60 11.87 1.49
C LEU A 164 -7.17 11.34 1.40
N MET A 165 -6.99 10.03 1.23
CA MET A 165 -5.65 9.45 1.15
C MET A 165 -4.87 9.96 -0.06
N TYR A 166 -5.54 10.23 -1.19
CA TYR A 166 -4.91 10.87 -2.34
C TYR A 166 -4.44 12.31 -2.01
N GLN A 167 -5.30 13.11 -1.37
CA GLN A 167 -4.96 14.48 -0.96
C GLN A 167 -3.80 14.50 0.06
N LEU A 168 -3.88 13.71 1.13
CA LEU A 168 -2.86 13.64 2.18
C LEU A 168 -1.53 13.08 1.64
N THR A 169 -1.56 12.18 0.65
CA THR A 169 -0.34 11.73 -0.03
C THR A 169 0.32 12.87 -0.78
N HIS A 170 -0.44 13.74 -1.45
CA HIS A 170 0.12 14.92 -2.11
C HIS A 170 0.70 15.94 -1.13
N ARG A 171 0.17 16.04 0.10
CA ARG A 171 0.76 16.88 1.16
C ARG A 171 2.16 16.44 1.56
N MET A 172 2.39 15.14 1.62
CA MET A 172 3.59 14.56 2.21
C MET A 172 4.65 14.18 1.17
N ALA A 173 4.24 13.66 0.02
CA ALA A 173 5.16 13.11 -0.99
C ALA A 173 4.87 13.61 -2.42
N GLY A 174 3.95 14.55 -2.59
CA GLY A 174 3.55 15.06 -3.91
C GLY A 174 3.72 16.57 -4.07
N THR A 175 2.62 17.23 -4.43
CA THR A 175 2.58 18.68 -4.67
C THR A 175 1.35 19.28 -3.99
N HIS A 176 1.57 20.40 -3.31
CA HIS A 176 0.50 21.18 -2.69
C HIS A 176 -0.41 21.85 -3.73
N ASP A 177 0.03 22.02 -4.98
CA ASP A 177 -0.83 22.55 -6.04
C ASP A 177 -2.06 21.67 -6.28
N ILE A 178 -1.88 20.34 -6.21
CA ILE A 178 -3.01 19.40 -6.29
C ILE A 178 -3.76 19.39 -4.96
N ALA A 179 -3.06 19.25 -3.83
CA ALA A 179 -3.74 19.09 -2.54
C ALA A 179 -4.55 20.32 -2.08
N ASN A 180 -4.24 21.51 -2.58
CA ASN A 180 -4.94 22.76 -2.26
C ASN A 180 -6.25 22.95 -3.02
N ASP A 181 -6.49 22.22 -4.10
CA ASP A 181 -7.61 22.43 -5.00
C ASP A 181 -8.46 21.14 -5.07
N PRO A 182 -9.67 21.13 -4.45
CA PRO A 182 -10.54 19.95 -4.42
C PRO A 182 -10.89 19.41 -5.81
N ASP A 183 -11.06 20.28 -6.81
CA ASP A 183 -11.40 19.88 -8.17
C ASP A 183 -10.18 19.21 -8.83
N LEU A 184 -8.98 19.71 -8.58
CA LEU A 184 -7.75 19.05 -9.02
C LEU A 184 -7.56 17.70 -8.33
N VAL A 185 -7.78 17.59 -7.02
CA VAL A 185 -7.72 16.30 -6.29
C VAL A 185 -8.64 15.28 -6.95
N ALA A 186 -9.92 15.60 -7.12
CA ALA A 186 -10.90 14.71 -7.73
C ALA A 186 -10.50 14.32 -9.15
N ARG A 187 -10.16 15.32 -9.98
CA ARG A 187 -9.81 15.11 -11.39
C ARG A 187 -8.54 14.27 -11.56
N THR A 188 -7.47 14.54 -10.81
CA THR A 188 -6.21 13.80 -10.96
C THR A 188 -6.28 12.41 -10.35
N ARG A 189 -7.08 12.21 -9.30
CA ARG A 189 -7.39 10.87 -8.77
C ARG A 189 -8.09 10.01 -9.82
N ASP A 190 -9.05 10.55 -10.55
CA ASP A 190 -9.76 9.81 -11.59
C ASP A 190 -8.86 9.47 -12.79
N ILE A 191 -7.96 10.39 -13.18
CA ILE A 191 -6.92 10.13 -14.18
C ILE A 191 -5.97 9.03 -13.70
N TYR A 192 -5.73 8.95 -12.40
CA TYR A 192 -4.82 8.00 -11.79
C TYR A 192 -5.41 6.58 -11.72
N LYS A 193 -6.74 6.40 -11.60
CA LYS A 193 -7.42 5.10 -11.45
C LYS A 193 -6.96 4.00 -12.43
N PRO A 194 -6.81 4.24 -13.75
CA PRO A 194 -6.34 3.22 -14.69
C PRO A 194 -4.90 2.72 -14.44
N LEU A 195 -4.07 3.50 -13.73
CA LEU A 195 -2.70 3.10 -13.37
C LEU A 195 -2.67 2.00 -12.30
N ASP A 196 -3.75 1.87 -11.51
CA ASP A 196 -3.91 0.82 -10.49
C ASP A 196 -4.43 -0.51 -11.06
N ASP A 197 -4.98 -0.51 -12.27
CA ASP A 197 -5.55 -1.73 -12.86
C ASP A 197 -4.45 -2.71 -13.31
N TYR A 198 -4.48 -3.96 -12.86
CA TYR A 198 -3.58 -5.02 -13.35
C TYR A 198 -4.34 -5.96 -14.28
N SER A 199 -3.86 -6.10 -15.53
CA SER A 199 -4.47 -7.00 -16.50
C SER A 199 -3.64 -8.27 -16.67
N LEU A 200 -4.27 -9.43 -16.49
CA LEU A 200 -3.67 -10.75 -16.76
C LEU A 200 -3.08 -10.82 -18.18
N PHE A 201 -3.81 -10.28 -19.15
CA PHE A 201 -3.40 -10.29 -20.53
C PHE A 201 -2.11 -9.48 -20.75
N GLU A 202 -1.90 -8.39 -20.00
CA GLU A 202 -0.68 -7.59 -20.09
C GLU A 202 0.54 -8.33 -19.53
N ILE A 203 0.35 -9.16 -18.51
CA ILE A 203 1.40 -10.01 -17.92
C ILE A 203 1.78 -11.13 -18.89
N TRP A 204 0.79 -11.75 -19.54
CA TRP A 204 1.01 -12.86 -20.47
C TRP A 204 1.57 -12.40 -21.82
N PHE A 205 1.17 -11.20 -22.26
CA PHE A 205 1.57 -10.62 -23.53
C PHE A 205 2.18 -9.22 -23.32
N PRO A 206 3.38 -9.14 -22.70
CA PRO A 206 4.00 -7.87 -22.34
C PRO A 206 4.37 -7.02 -23.55
N LEU A 207 4.57 -7.63 -24.73
CA LEU A 207 4.93 -6.92 -25.96
C LEU A 207 3.72 -6.35 -26.72
N LEU A 208 2.48 -6.76 -26.38
CA LEU A 208 1.30 -6.27 -27.10
C LEU A 208 0.83 -4.90 -26.59
N PRO A 209 0.48 -3.97 -27.50
CA PRO A 209 -0.16 -2.71 -27.15
C PRO A 209 -1.66 -2.94 -26.88
N THR A 210 -2.00 -3.32 -25.65
CA THR A 210 -3.41 -3.51 -25.25
C THR A 210 -4.14 -2.18 -25.04
N PRO A 211 -5.47 -2.14 -25.17
CA PRO A 211 -6.27 -0.96 -24.81
C PRO A 211 -6.00 -0.47 -23.39
N SER A 212 -5.78 -1.39 -22.44
CA SER A 212 -5.43 -1.04 -21.04
C SER A 212 -4.05 -0.38 -20.94
N LYS A 213 -3.00 -0.87 -21.63
CA LYS A 213 -1.70 -0.20 -21.70
C LYS A 213 -1.78 1.19 -22.33
N LEU A 214 -2.58 1.36 -23.37
CA LEU A 214 -2.80 2.66 -24.00
C LEU A 214 -3.50 3.63 -23.04
N LYS A 215 -4.52 3.17 -22.31
CA LYS A 215 -5.19 3.96 -21.25
C LYS A 215 -4.21 4.38 -20.15
N LYS A 216 -3.37 3.46 -19.67
CA LYS A 216 -2.32 3.76 -18.67
C LYS A 216 -1.29 4.76 -19.18
N ALA A 217 -0.78 4.58 -20.39
CA ALA A 217 0.19 5.49 -20.99
C ALA A 217 -0.41 6.90 -21.15
N TRP A 218 -1.68 6.99 -21.55
CA TRP A 218 -2.38 8.27 -21.67
C TRP A 218 -2.66 8.91 -20.30
N ALA A 219 -3.10 8.14 -19.31
CA ALA A 219 -3.26 8.58 -17.93
C ALA A 219 -1.95 9.16 -17.36
N TYR A 220 -0.84 8.43 -17.53
CA TYR A 220 0.48 8.89 -17.13
C TYR A 220 0.86 10.19 -17.84
N ALA A 221 0.68 10.28 -19.16
CA ALA A 221 0.98 11.49 -19.94
C ALA A 221 0.16 12.70 -19.46
N ARG A 222 -1.12 12.52 -19.14
CA ARG A 222 -1.98 13.59 -18.59
C ARG A 222 -1.50 14.08 -17.24
N LEU A 223 -1.20 13.17 -16.31
CA LEU A 223 -0.64 13.56 -15.00
C LEU A 223 0.69 14.26 -15.15
N HIS A 224 1.56 13.75 -16.02
CA HIS A 224 2.85 14.34 -16.35
C HIS A 224 2.70 15.79 -16.84
N TRP A 225 1.79 16.05 -17.79
CA TRP A 225 1.56 17.41 -18.29
C TRP A 225 0.98 18.36 -17.24
N ILE A 226 0.05 17.89 -16.40
CA ILE A 226 -0.50 18.68 -15.30
C ILE A 226 0.63 19.10 -14.34
N ILE A 227 1.44 18.14 -13.89
CA ILE A 227 2.55 18.39 -12.95
C ILE A 227 3.62 19.29 -13.60
N GLN A 228 3.95 19.06 -14.87
CA GLN A 228 4.87 19.96 -15.61
C GLN A 228 4.34 21.39 -15.67
N GLY A 229 3.03 21.58 -15.83
CA GLY A 229 2.39 22.88 -15.77
C GLY A 229 2.69 23.61 -14.46
N PHE A 230 2.59 22.92 -13.32
CA PHE A 230 2.92 23.50 -12.02
C PHE A 230 4.41 23.83 -11.87
N ILE A 231 5.31 22.96 -12.35
CA ILE A 231 6.76 23.23 -12.33
C ILE A 231 7.06 24.49 -13.14
N ALA A 232 6.48 24.62 -14.34
CA ALA A 232 6.66 25.78 -15.20
C ALA A 232 6.10 27.05 -14.56
N ASP A 233 4.91 26.98 -13.95
CA ASP A 233 4.29 28.10 -13.25
C ASP A 233 5.15 28.61 -12.09
N ARG A 234 5.63 27.70 -11.22
CA ARG A 234 6.52 28.06 -10.10
C ARG A 234 7.81 28.71 -10.57
N ARG A 235 8.43 28.20 -11.64
CA ARG A 235 9.64 28.80 -12.23
C ARG A 235 9.38 30.19 -12.83
N ARG A 236 8.25 30.36 -13.51
CA ARG A 236 7.86 31.63 -14.14
C ARG A 236 7.51 32.71 -13.12
N THR A 237 6.82 32.34 -12.04
CA THR A 237 6.34 33.28 -11.02
C THR A 237 7.33 33.50 -9.88
N GLY A 238 8.29 32.59 -9.71
CA GLY A 238 9.18 32.57 -8.55
C GLY A 238 8.51 32.02 -7.27
N ARG A 239 7.28 31.52 -7.35
CA ARG A 239 6.57 30.91 -6.21
C ARG A 239 7.30 29.66 -5.72
N ARG A 240 7.37 29.51 -4.40
CA ARG A 240 7.97 28.37 -3.71
C ARG A 240 6.96 27.77 -2.73
N GLU A 241 6.99 26.46 -2.58
CA GLU A 241 6.15 25.71 -1.62
C GLU A 241 7.00 24.82 -0.71
N SER A 242 6.41 24.30 0.35
CA SER A 242 7.07 23.38 1.30
C SER A 242 6.74 21.91 1.00
N ASP A 243 6.82 21.49 -0.26
CA ASP A 243 6.42 20.16 -0.71
C ASP A 243 7.53 19.37 -1.43
N ALA A 244 7.26 18.08 -1.67
CA ALA A 244 8.21 17.18 -2.32
C ALA A 244 8.62 17.68 -3.72
N MET A 245 7.68 18.28 -4.46
CA MET A 245 7.97 18.88 -5.76
C MET A 245 9.00 20.02 -5.64
N GLN A 246 8.82 20.94 -4.69
CA GLN A 246 9.78 22.03 -4.49
C GLN A 246 11.16 21.51 -4.08
N ILE A 247 11.21 20.51 -3.19
CA ILE A 247 12.46 19.88 -2.77
C ILE A 247 13.24 19.35 -3.99
N MET A 248 12.56 18.64 -4.90
CA MET A 248 13.21 18.10 -6.10
C MET A 248 13.60 19.19 -7.10
N MET A 249 12.80 20.25 -7.24
CA MET A 249 13.14 21.42 -8.05
C MET A 249 14.41 22.11 -7.55
N ASP A 250 14.56 22.26 -6.23
CA ASP A 250 15.73 22.87 -5.61
C ASP A 250 16.98 22.02 -5.78
N GLN A 251 16.82 20.69 -5.75
CA GLN A 251 17.86 19.71 -6.04
C GLN A 251 18.20 19.60 -7.54
N LYS A 252 17.57 20.42 -8.40
CA LYS A 252 17.82 20.49 -9.85
C LYS A 252 17.51 19.19 -10.58
N PHE A 253 16.50 18.45 -10.12
CA PHE A 253 16.00 17.31 -10.87
C PHE A 253 15.35 17.79 -12.18
N THR A 254 15.40 16.94 -13.20
CA THR A 254 14.72 17.24 -14.47
C THR A 254 13.21 17.06 -14.32
N ASP A 255 12.42 17.80 -15.09
CA ASP A 255 10.96 17.77 -14.99
C ASP A 255 10.38 16.37 -15.19
N PRO A 256 10.85 15.55 -16.16
CA PRO A 256 10.39 14.16 -16.29
C PRO A 256 10.63 13.34 -15.02
N VAL A 257 11.74 13.55 -14.33
CA VAL A 257 12.06 12.85 -13.08
C VAL A 257 11.12 13.30 -11.96
N ILE A 258 10.96 14.62 -11.78
CA ILE A 258 10.05 15.17 -10.77
C ILE A 258 8.64 14.60 -10.94
N THR A 259 8.13 14.60 -12.18
CA THR A 259 6.79 14.08 -12.47
C THR A 259 6.67 12.57 -12.24
N LEU A 260 7.69 11.80 -12.60
CA LEU A 260 7.74 10.35 -12.41
C LEU A 260 7.74 9.99 -10.92
N GLU A 261 8.51 10.72 -10.11
CA GLU A 261 8.58 10.54 -8.67
C GLU A 261 7.25 10.86 -7.99
N ILE A 262 6.61 11.99 -8.34
CA ILE A 262 5.30 12.37 -7.76
C ILE A 262 4.24 11.32 -8.10
N ILE A 263 4.15 10.91 -9.38
CA ILE A 263 3.17 9.90 -9.81
C ILE A 263 3.46 8.54 -9.13
N GLY A 264 4.74 8.17 -9.01
CA GLY A 264 5.17 6.94 -8.35
C GLY A 264 4.90 6.94 -6.84
N ALA A 265 5.10 8.07 -6.17
CA ALA A 265 4.80 8.25 -4.75
C ALA A 265 3.30 8.10 -4.47
N THR A 266 2.47 8.76 -5.27
CA THR A 266 1.01 8.60 -5.21
C THR A 266 0.62 7.13 -5.48
N LEU A 267 1.30 6.44 -6.40
CA LEU A 267 1.05 5.03 -6.68
C LEU A 267 1.36 4.09 -5.52
N ALA A 268 2.49 4.31 -4.85
CA ALA A 268 2.91 3.49 -3.73
C ALA A 268 2.05 3.69 -2.47
N GLY A 269 1.62 4.94 -2.22
CA GLY A 269 0.98 5.33 -0.97
C GLY A 269 -0.53 5.13 -0.93
N VAL A 270 -1.25 5.61 -1.95
CA VAL A 270 -2.70 5.83 -1.85
C VAL A 270 -3.47 4.54 -1.62
N LEU A 271 -3.24 3.50 -2.44
CA LEU A 271 -4.03 2.27 -2.36
C LEU A 271 -3.90 1.60 -0.98
N ASN A 272 -2.67 1.44 -0.51
CA ASN A 272 -2.42 0.75 0.76
C ASN A 272 -3.00 1.54 1.93
N MET A 273 -2.85 2.87 1.94
CA MET A 273 -3.43 3.72 2.99
C MET A 273 -4.95 3.71 2.95
N THR A 274 -5.58 3.79 1.78
CA THR A 274 -7.05 3.74 1.65
C THR A 274 -7.60 2.44 2.21
N VAL A 275 -7.05 1.30 1.82
CA VAL A 275 -7.52 0.00 2.29
C VAL A 275 -7.27 -0.17 3.79
N ASN A 276 -6.11 0.22 4.30
CA ASN A 276 -5.84 0.14 5.73
C ASN A 276 -6.72 1.08 6.55
N GLY A 277 -6.95 2.32 6.09
CA GLY A 277 -7.86 3.26 6.75
C GLY A 277 -9.30 2.75 6.77
N ALA A 278 -9.76 2.18 5.66
CA ALA A 278 -11.08 1.56 5.56
C ALA A 278 -11.24 0.41 6.56
N TRP A 279 -10.29 -0.53 6.61
CA TRP A 279 -10.33 -1.63 7.56
C TRP A 279 -10.16 -1.19 9.01
N ASN A 280 -9.36 -0.16 9.27
CA ASN A 280 -9.20 0.40 10.60
C ASN A 280 -10.54 0.95 11.11
N LEU A 281 -11.26 1.69 10.25
CA LEU A 281 -12.61 2.17 10.54
C LEU A 281 -13.59 1.01 10.79
N LEU A 282 -13.60 0.00 9.91
CA LEU A 282 -14.50 -1.15 10.01
C LEU A 282 -14.25 -1.98 11.27
N TYR A 283 -12.98 -2.26 11.60
CA TYR A 283 -12.65 -2.98 12.83
C TYR A 283 -13.03 -2.19 14.08
N LEU A 284 -12.83 -0.86 14.08
CA LEU A 284 -13.29 -0.01 15.19
C LEU A 284 -14.82 -0.03 15.32
N ALA A 285 -15.54 0.08 14.20
CA ALA A 285 -17.00 0.06 14.16
C ALA A 285 -17.57 -1.27 14.68
N HIS A 286 -16.93 -2.38 14.32
CA HIS A 286 -17.33 -3.72 14.72
C HIS A 286 -16.85 -4.10 16.14
N ASN A 287 -15.95 -3.32 16.75
CA ASN A 287 -15.41 -3.58 18.09
C ASN A 287 -15.58 -2.38 19.03
N PRO A 288 -16.80 -2.15 19.57
CA PRO A 288 -17.11 -1.00 20.43
C PRO A 288 -16.18 -0.84 21.64
N ASN A 289 -15.69 -1.96 22.21
CA ASN A 289 -14.74 -1.95 23.32
C ASN A 289 -13.41 -1.28 22.94
N TRP A 290 -12.92 -1.54 21.73
CA TRP A 290 -11.68 -0.92 21.24
C TRP A 290 -11.89 0.53 20.84
N LEU A 291 -13.03 0.86 20.22
CA LEU A 291 -13.42 2.24 19.94
C LEU A 291 -13.52 3.08 21.23
N SER A 292 -14.10 2.55 22.30
CA SER A 292 -14.20 3.24 23.59
C SER A 292 -12.83 3.52 24.22
N LYS A 293 -11.90 2.55 24.17
CA LYS A 293 -10.51 2.75 24.62
C LYS A 293 -9.79 3.81 23.79
N LEU A 294 -9.93 3.79 22.46
CA LEU A 294 -9.33 4.80 21.58
C LEU A 294 -9.92 6.19 21.84
N ARG A 295 -11.23 6.28 22.06
CA ARG A 295 -11.89 7.54 22.47
C ARG A 295 -11.32 8.07 23.77
N THR A 296 -11.07 7.21 24.75
CA THR A 296 -10.48 7.61 26.03
C THR A 296 -9.08 8.19 25.83
N GLU A 297 -8.22 7.53 25.03
CA GLU A 297 -6.89 8.04 24.66
C GLU A 297 -6.97 9.42 23.98
N VAL A 298 -7.86 9.56 23.00
CA VAL A 298 -8.04 10.82 22.26
C VAL A 298 -8.62 11.93 23.14
N ASP A 299 -9.62 11.64 23.96
CA ASP A 299 -10.24 12.60 24.87
C ASP A 299 -9.23 13.09 25.92
N GLN A 300 -8.32 12.23 26.40
CA GLN A 300 -7.22 12.60 27.29
C GLN A 300 -6.21 13.54 26.61
N ALA A 301 -5.82 13.25 25.36
CA ALA A 301 -4.95 14.14 24.59
C ALA A 301 -5.63 15.50 24.37
N ILE A 302 -6.91 15.53 23.96
CA ILE A 302 -7.66 16.77 23.77
C ILE A 302 -7.72 17.57 25.08
N ALA A 303 -8.03 16.93 26.21
CA ALA A 303 -8.10 17.60 27.51
C ALA A 303 -6.75 18.19 27.94
N LYS A 304 -5.64 17.51 27.64
CA LYS A 304 -4.28 17.94 27.99
C LYS A 304 -3.81 19.18 27.21
N TYR A 305 -4.11 19.25 25.91
CA TYR A 305 -3.59 20.32 25.04
C TYR A 305 -4.59 21.46 24.78
N ARG A 306 -5.85 21.32 25.19
CA ARG A 306 -6.86 22.37 25.06
C ARG A 306 -6.50 23.59 25.90
N ARG A 307 -6.57 24.78 25.27
CA ARG A 307 -6.25 26.08 25.87
C ARG A 307 -7.50 26.88 26.25
N SER A 308 -8.65 26.59 25.64
CA SER A 308 -9.92 27.24 26.00
C SER A 308 -11.11 26.31 25.84
N ALA A 309 -12.20 26.56 26.57
CA ALA A 309 -13.38 25.67 26.59
C ALA A 309 -14.03 25.49 25.22
N ASN A 310 -14.01 26.54 24.38
CA ASN A 310 -14.67 26.57 23.07
C ASN A 310 -13.71 26.29 21.91
N GLU A 311 -12.52 25.77 22.20
CA GLU A 311 -11.53 25.46 21.17
C GLU A 311 -11.93 24.24 20.34
N ASP A 312 -11.93 24.42 19.02
CA ASP A 312 -12.19 23.35 18.05
C ASP A 312 -11.16 22.23 18.17
N VAL A 313 -11.60 20.99 17.97
CA VAL A 313 -10.75 19.80 18.11
C VAL A 313 -9.54 19.86 17.18
N ALA A 314 -9.69 20.35 15.95
CA ALA A 314 -8.57 20.47 15.03
C ALA A 314 -7.54 21.51 15.52
N ASP A 315 -7.99 22.61 16.11
CA ASP A 315 -7.10 23.63 16.65
C ASP A 315 -6.37 23.15 17.92
N VAL A 316 -7.02 22.32 18.76
CA VAL A 316 -6.32 21.61 19.86
C VAL A 316 -5.18 20.75 19.29
N PHE A 317 -5.46 19.98 18.24
CA PHE A 317 -4.47 19.11 17.61
C PHE A 317 -3.30 19.84 16.94
N LYS A 318 -3.49 21.10 16.53
CA LYS A 318 -2.40 21.96 16.02
C LYS A 318 -1.40 22.39 17.10
N HIS A 319 -1.75 22.26 18.38
CA HIS A 319 -0.82 22.55 19.49
C HIS A 319 0.16 21.42 19.77
N LEU A 320 -0.12 20.21 19.30
CA LEU A 320 0.76 19.05 19.47
C LEU A 320 1.96 19.18 18.53
N GLY A 321 3.16 19.17 19.11
CA GLY A 321 4.39 18.98 18.33
C GLY A 321 4.49 17.56 17.80
N LEU A 322 5.43 17.30 16.89
CA LEU A 322 5.61 15.97 16.29
C LEU A 322 5.82 14.89 17.35
N LYS A 323 6.61 15.18 18.40
CA LYS A 323 6.86 14.27 19.53
C LYS A 323 5.59 13.96 20.33
N ASP A 324 4.70 14.92 20.48
CA ASP A 324 3.43 14.72 21.17
C ASP A 324 2.56 13.77 20.33
N TRP A 325 2.45 14.01 19.03
CA TRP A 325 1.79 13.07 18.11
C TRP A 325 2.36 11.64 18.16
N GLU A 326 3.66 11.45 18.41
CA GLU A 326 4.23 10.10 18.56
C GLU A 326 3.83 9.41 19.87
N SER A 327 3.63 10.19 20.93
CA SER A 327 3.56 9.69 22.31
C SER A 327 2.15 9.64 22.90
N GLU A 328 1.22 10.44 22.38
CA GLU A 328 -0.14 10.53 22.89
C GLU A 328 -1.08 9.45 22.33
N PHE A 329 -0.70 8.76 21.24
CA PHE A 329 -1.58 7.79 20.55
C PHE A 329 -1.03 6.35 20.43
N PRO A 330 -0.44 5.75 21.49
CA PRO A 330 0.09 4.39 21.43
C PRO A 330 -0.96 3.31 21.14
N LEU A 331 -2.20 3.46 21.60
CA LEU A 331 -3.27 2.50 21.33
C LEU A 331 -3.66 2.53 19.85
N PHE A 332 -3.76 3.72 19.24
CA PHE A 332 -3.93 3.80 17.78
C PHE A 332 -2.82 3.03 17.04
N GLU A 333 -1.56 3.14 17.48
CA GLU A 333 -0.46 2.39 16.84
C GLU A 333 -0.69 0.87 16.91
N GLN A 334 -1.18 0.36 18.04
CA GLN A 334 -1.50 -1.06 18.21
C GLN A 334 -2.67 -1.49 17.30
N ILE A 335 -3.73 -0.68 17.24
CA ILE A 335 -4.91 -0.92 16.40
C ILE A 335 -4.51 -0.95 14.93
N LEU A 336 -3.72 0.03 14.48
CA LEU A 336 -3.23 0.10 13.10
C LEU A 336 -2.32 -1.10 12.80
N LYS A 337 -1.42 -1.46 13.72
CA LYS A 337 -0.53 -2.62 13.57
C LYS A 337 -1.32 -3.92 13.41
N GLU A 338 -2.37 -4.12 14.20
CA GLU A 338 -3.22 -5.31 14.09
C GLU A 338 -4.02 -5.31 12.78
N THR A 339 -4.59 -4.16 12.42
CA THR A 339 -5.27 -3.98 11.13
C THR A 339 -4.35 -4.36 9.97
N MET A 340 -3.12 -3.86 9.95
CA MET A 340 -2.12 -4.22 8.93
C MET A 340 -1.74 -5.70 8.96
N ARG A 341 -1.77 -6.37 10.11
CA ARG A 341 -1.50 -7.82 10.17
C ARG A 341 -2.51 -8.60 9.33
N PHE A 342 -3.78 -8.21 9.39
CA PHE A 342 -4.82 -8.77 8.54
C PHE A 342 -4.72 -8.27 7.09
N THR A 343 -4.81 -6.97 6.86
CA THR A 343 -4.88 -6.42 5.50
C THR A 343 -3.62 -6.71 4.68
N MET A 344 -2.45 -6.90 5.31
CA MET A 344 -1.19 -7.19 4.64
C MET A 344 -0.83 -8.68 4.68
N ALA A 345 -1.79 -9.60 4.59
CA ALA A 345 -1.53 -11.05 4.54
C ALA A 345 -1.44 -11.65 3.12
N GLY A 346 -1.46 -10.81 2.07
CA GLY A 346 -1.35 -11.25 0.67
C GLY A 346 0.07 -11.66 0.24
N GLN A 347 0.27 -11.79 -1.07
CA GLN A 347 1.56 -12.20 -1.65
C GLN A 347 2.48 -11.02 -1.98
N ILE A 348 3.77 -11.19 -1.69
CA ILE A 348 4.84 -10.29 -2.13
C ILE A 348 5.76 -11.01 -3.11
N VAL A 349 6.21 -10.30 -4.15
CA VAL A 349 6.99 -10.90 -5.25
C VAL A 349 8.32 -10.16 -5.43
N ARG A 350 9.39 -10.91 -5.69
CA ARG A 350 10.73 -10.38 -5.98
C ARG A 350 11.36 -11.11 -7.14
N LYS A 351 12.08 -10.40 -8.01
CA LYS A 351 12.79 -11.00 -9.15
C LYS A 351 14.24 -11.27 -8.77
N ASN A 352 14.74 -12.45 -9.11
CA ASN A 352 16.17 -12.72 -9.02
C ASN A 352 16.91 -12.02 -10.17
N ILE A 353 17.55 -10.89 -9.85
CA ILE A 353 18.39 -10.10 -10.78
C ILE A 353 19.87 -10.53 -10.74
N GLY A 354 20.20 -11.55 -9.94
CA GLY A 354 21.55 -12.08 -9.84
C GLY A 354 21.96 -12.91 -11.07
N ASN A 355 23.27 -13.13 -11.21
CA ASN A 355 23.82 -13.99 -12.26
C ASN A 355 23.72 -15.51 -11.95
N LYS A 356 23.23 -15.89 -10.76
CA LYS A 356 23.14 -17.26 -10.24
C LYS A 356 21.84 -17.44 -9.46
N GLY A 357 21.48 -18.69 -9.19
CA GLY A 357 20.39 -19.02 -8.27
C GLY A 357 20.60 -18.45 -6.85
N VAL A 358 19.50 -18.23 -6.14
CA VAL A 358 19.48 -17.85 -4.71
C VAL A 358 18.97 -19.05 -3.92
N SER A 359 19.75 -19.61 -3.01
CA SER A 359 19.33 -20.75 -2.18
C SER A 359 18.10 -20.43 -1.33
N ILE A 360 17.21 -21.41 -1.17
CA ILE A 360 15.99 -21.29 -0.37
C ILE A 360 16.26 -21.84 1.01
N GLY A 361 16.80 -20.98 1.89
CA GLY A 361 17.19 -21.36 3.24
C GLY A 361 18.12 -22.57 3.29
N ASP A 362 17.76 -23.57 4.10
CA ASP A 362 18.54 -24.81 4.31
C ASP A 362 18.14 -25.94 3.34
N THR A 363 17.34 -25.65 2.32
CA THR A 363 16.95 -26.64 1.30
C THR A 363 17.99 -26.74 0.18
N ASP A 364 17.94 -27.83 -0.58
CA ASP A 364 18.74 -28.01 -1.80
C ASP A 364 18.21 -27.19 -3.00
N PHE A 365 17.11 -26.46 -2.82
CA PHE A 365 16.48 -25.70 -3.88
C PHE A 365 17.04 -24.27 -4.00
N VAL A 366 16.94 -23.73 -5.20
CA VAL A 366 17.28 -22.36 -5.52
C VAL A 366 16.13 -21.66 -6.24
N ILE A 367 16.02 -20.34 -6.06
CA ILE A 367 15.30 -19.44 -6.95
C ILE A 367 16.23 -19.18 -8.15
N PRO A 368 15.95 -19.70 -9.35
CA PRO A 368 16.85 -19.56 -10.48
C PRO A 368 17.03 -18.10 -10.91
N LYS A 369 18.06 -17.83 -11.71
CA LYS A 369 18.24 -16.53 -12.35
C LYS A 369 16.99 -16.16 -13.16
N ASP A 370 16.63 -14.87 -13.15
CA ASP A 370 15.47 -14.27 -13.84
C ASP A 370 14.09 -14.78 -13.39
N SER A 371 14.03 -15.74 -12.46
CA SER A 371 12.78 -16.22 -11.86
C SER A 371 12.24 -15.23 -10.83
N LEU A 372 10.93 -15.28 -10.63
CA LEU A 372 10.22 -14.53 -9.60
C LEU A 372 10.04 -15.42 -8.37
N ALA A 373 10.49 -14.97 -7.21
CA ALA A 373 10.13 -15.56 -5.94
C ALA A 373 8.83 -14.93 -5.43
N VAL A 374 7.90 -15.74 -4.91
CA VAL A 374 6.66 -15.30 -4.27
C VAL A 374 6.61 -15.82 -2.84
N TYR A 375 6.28 -14.94 -1.91
CA TYR A 375 6.09 -15.26 -0.49
C TYR A 375 4.68 -14.87 -0.07
N SER A 376 3.93 -15.78 0.56
CA SER A 376 2.64 -15.45 1.18
C SER A 376 2.89 -14.82 2.54
N VAL A 377 2.47 -13.58 2.77
CA VAL A 377 2.67 -12.90 4.06
C VAL A 377 1.83 -13.52 5.17
N GLU A 378 0.72 -14.18 4.82
CA GLU A 378 -0.08 -15.02 5.72
C GLU A 378 0.79 -16.00 6.52
N ASP A 379 1.84 -16.57 5.92
CA ASP A 379 2.77 -17.49 6.60
C ASP A 379 3.48 -16.88 7.81
N ALA A 380 3.60 -15.54 7.87
CA ALA A 380 4.16 -14.84 9.01
C ALA A 380 3.05 -14.25 9.88
N HIS A 381 2.09 -13.57 9.26
CA HIS A 381 1.05 -12.82 9.97
C HIS A 381 0.00 -13.70 10.66
N MET A 382 -0.23 -14.91 10.15
CA MET A 382 -1.20 -15.86 10.70
C MET A 382 -0.53 -17.06 11.36
N ASP A 383 0.76 -16.96 11.69
CA ASP A 383 1.51 -18.04 12.34
C ASP A 383 1.13 -18.14 13.84
N PRO A 384 0.51 -19.26 14.28
CA PRO A 384 0.12 -19.45 15.68
C PRO A 384 1.31 -19.56 16.65
N SER A 385 2.52 -19.84 16.15
CA SER A 385 3.74 -19.85 16.96
C SER A 385 4.25 -18.44 17.29
N VAL A 386 3.83 -17.43 16.51
CA VAL A 386 4.17 -16.01 16.71
C VAL A 386 3.02 -15.25 17.34
N TYR A 387 1.80 -15.46 16.83
CA TYR A 387 0.60 -14.74 17.24
C TYR A 387 -0.43 -15.71 17.83
N ARG A 388 -0.75 -15.57 19.11
CA ARG A 388 -1.78 -16.41 19.75
C ARG A 388 -3.15 -16.01 19.20
N GLY A 389 -3.95 -17.01 18.80
CA GLY A 389 -5.24 -16.78 18.16
C GLY A 389 -5.09 -15.93 16.89
N PRO A 390 -4.31 -16.39 15.88
CA PRO A 390 -3.89 -15.54 14.77
C PRO A 390 -5.07 -15.03 13.92
N LEU A 391 -6.23 -15.68 13.95
CA LEU A 391 -7.41 -15.27 13.21
C LEU A 391 -8.31 -14.28 13.98
N GLU A 392 -8.00 -14.00 15.24
CA GLU A 392 -8.71 -13.01 16.07
C GLU A 392 -8.08 -11.63 15.91
N TRP A 393 -8.89 -10.61 15.68
CA TRP A 393 -8.43 -9.22 15.64
C TRP A 393 -8.31 -8.68 17.07
N ASP A 394 -7.07 -8.54 17.55
CA ASP A 394 -6.80 -8.18 18.94
C ASP A 394 -5.55 -7.27 19.07
N PRO A 395 -5.75 -5.94 19.15
CA PRO A 395 -4.69 -4.97 19.40
C PRO A 395 -3.87 -5.22 20.69
N SER A 396 -4.43 -5.85 21.73
CA SER A 396 -3.72 -6.08 23.00
C SER A 396 -2.52 -7.01 22.86
N ARG A 397 -2.39 -7.71 21.73
CA ARG A 397 -1.23 -8.58 21.47
C ARG A 397 0.11 -7.84 21.46
N TYR A 398 0.08 -6.53 21.23
CA TYR A 398 1.25 -5.67 21.24
C TYR A 398 1.47 -4.97 22.57
N ASP A 399 0.67 -5.26 23.59
CA ASP A 399 0.95 -4.81 24.95
C ASP A 399 2.27 -5.38 25.43
N LYS A 400 2.97 -4.62 26.28
CA LYS A 400 4.29 -5.03 26.83
C LYS A 400 4.27 -6.40 27.51
N SER A 401 3.12 -6.83 28.01
CA SER A 401 2.94 -8.14 28.66
C SER A 401 2.94 -9.31 27.67
N ARG A 402 2.53 -9.09 26.42
CA ARG A 402 2.46 -10.12 25.36
C ARG A 402 3.57 -9.97 24.34
N ASP A 403 3.78 -8.76 23.84
CA ASP A 403 4.83 -8.36 22.90
C ASP A 403 4.98 -9.33 21.72
N GLU A 404 3.84 -9.72 21.14
CA GLU A 404 3.80 -10.69 20.05
C GLU A 404 4.43 -10.12 18.77
N GLY A 405 5.19 -10.97 18.07
CA GLY A 405 5.93 -10.59 16.85
C GLY A 405 7.24 -9.81 17.06
N SER A 406 7.60 -9.41 18.29
CA SER A 406 8.88 -8.72 18.53
C SER A 406 10.08 -9.69 18.54
N LYS A 407 9.86 -10.90 19.04
CA LYS A 407 10.90 -11.91 19.29
C LYS A 407 11.31 -12.71 18.05
N SER A 408 10.42 -12.77 17.06
CA SER A 408 10.63 -13.53 15.82
C SER A 408 11.03 -12.56 14.70
N PRO A 409 12.27 -12.62 14.19
CA PRO A 409 12.71 -11.77 13.08
C PRO A 409 11.77 -11.92 11.88
N HIS A 410 11.45 -10.78 11.26
CA HIS A 410 10.60 -10.74 10.06
C HIS A 410 9.20 -11.33 10.23
N SER A 411 8.66 -11.40 11.45
CA SER A 411 7.32 -11.93 11.71
C SER A 411 6.19 -10.92 11.48
N PHE A 412 6.50 -9.62 11.54
CA PHE A 412 5.60 -8.55 11.11
C PHE A 412 6.14 -7.89 9.83
N LEU A 413 5.32 -7.91 8.78
CA LEU A 413 5.62 -7.47 7.42
C LEU A 413 4.69 -6.33 6.93
N GLY A 414 3.84 -5.77 7.79
CA GLY A 414 2.91 -4.70 7.41
C GLY A 414 3.59 -3.43 6.88
N TRP A 415 4.80 -3.13 7.35
CA TRP A 415 5.66 -2.05 6.82
C TRP A 415 6.83 -2.58 5.98
N GLY A 416 6.72 -3.81 5.47
CA GLY A 416 7.83 -4.54 4.87
C GLY A 416 8.95 -4.90 5.85
N SER A 417 9.97 -5.61 5.38
CA SER A 417 11.10 -6.02 6.22
C SER A 417 12.36 -6.36 5.39
N GLY A 418 13.49 -6.50 6.07
CA GLY A 418 14.80 -6.70 5.43
C GLY A 418 15.21 -5.52 4.54
N ASN A 419 15.74 -5.81 3.35
CA ASN A 419 16.25 -4.77 2.43
C ASN A 419 15.16 -3.91 1.78
N HIS A 420 13.89 -4.31 1.92
CA HIS A 420 12.74 -3.63 1.32
C HIS A 420 11.71 -3.25 2.39
N ARG A 421 12.18 -2.96 3.60
CA ARG A 421 11.37 -2.28 4.61
C ARG A 421 10.95 -0.92 4.05
N CYS A 422 9.68 -0.56 4.23
CA CYS A 422 9.20 0.78 3.95
C CYS A 422 10.11 1.77 4.68
N ARG A 423 10.83 2.62 3.93
CA ARG A 423 11.90 3.44 4.51
C ARG A 423 11.36 4.55 5.40
N GLU A 424 10.10 4.94 5.20
CA GLU A 424 9.36 5.78 6.14
C GLU A 424 9.27 5.18 7.54
N TYR A 425 9.29 3.85 7.70
CA TYR A 425 9.32 3.17 9.00
C TYR A 425 10.66 3.34 9.77
N MET A 426 11.64 4.09 9.24
CA MET A 426 12.84 4.44 9.99
C MET A 426 12.59 5.52 11.04
N SER A 427 11.53 6.33 10.90
CA SER A 427 11.01 7.22 11.94
C SER A 427 9.94 6.51 12.78
N LYS A 428 9.82 6.86 14.07
CA LYS A 428 8.76 6.33 14.95
C LYS A 428 7.39 6.77 14.45
N LEU A 429 7.24 8.05 14.12
CA LEU A 429 6.09 8.59 13.40
C LEU A 429 6.49 9.00 11.99
N ASN A 430 5.84 8.37 11.01
CA ASN A 430 6.07 8.66 9.60
C ASN A 430 4.80 9.16 8.95
N PHE A 431 4.93 9.75 7.77
CA PHE A 431 3.80 10.41 7.15
C PHE A 431 2.67 9.44 6.76
N SER A 432 2.98 8.19 6.37
CA SER A 432 1.96 7.18 6.11
C SER A 432 1.16 6.85 7.36
N LYS A 433 1.80 6.77 8.54
CA LYS A 433 1.11 6.66 9.83
C LYS A 433 0.28 7.90 10.12
N LEU A 434 0.83 9.11 9.93
CA LEU A 434 0.10 10.37 10.15
C LEU A 434 -1.14 10.50 9.26
N ASN A 435 -1.04 10.10 7.99
CA ASN A 435 -2.16 10.11 7.05
C ASN A 435 -3.32 9.22 7.50
N LEU A 436 -3.07 8.21 8.34
CA LEU A 436 -4.10 7.37 8.94
C LEU A 436 -4.50 7.86 10.35
N LEU A 437 -3.52 8.27 11.14
CA LEU A 437 -3.68 8.70 12.53
C LEU A 437 -4.50 9.98 12.62
N VAL A 438 -4.09 11.05 11.93
CA VAL A 438 -4.71 12.38 11.99
C VAL A 438 -6.21 12.30 11.70
N PRO A 439 -6.68 11.77 10.55
CA PRO A 439 -8.11 11.70 10.30
C PRO A 439 -8.84 10.76 11.26
N THR A 440 -8.22 9.67 11.74
CA THR A 440 -8.88 8.77 12.69
C THR A 440 -9.09 9.44 14.05
N VAL A 441 -8.07 10.09 14.62
CA VAL A 441 -8.20 10.74 15.93
C VAL A 441 -9.05 12.01 15.88
N MET A 442 -9.21 12.61 14.69
CA MET A 442 -10.17 13.69 14.47
C MET A 442 -11.59 13.17 14.29
N LEU A 443 -11.78 11.99 13.71
CA LEU A 443 -13.10 11.38 13.52
C LEU A 443 -13.74 10.93 14.85
N VAL A 444 -12.99 10.20 15.68
CA VAL A 444 -13.54 9.57 16.89
C VAL A 444 -14.15 10.51 17.94
N PRO A 445 -13.71 11.77 18.13
CA PRO A 445 -14.38 12.72 19.01
C PRO A 445 -15.60 13.39 18.38
N LEU A 446 -15.76 13.34 17.05
CA LEU A 446 -16.82 14.02 16.31
C LEU A 446 -18.02 13.11 16.02
N TYR A 447 -17.79 11.82 15.76
CA TYR A 447 -18.82 10.90 15.29
C TYR A 447 -18.90 9.59 16.10
N ASP A 448 -20.13 9.11 16.28
CA ASP A 448 -20.46 7.70 16.42
C ASP A 448 -20.58 7.08 15.02
N PHE A 449 -20.16 5.83 14.90
CA PHE A 449 -20.21 5.12 13.62
C PHE A 449 -20.38 3.63 13.80
N GLU A 450 -21.14 3.02 12.90
CA GLU A 450 -21.51 1.60 12.92
C GLU A 450 -21.55 1.02 11.50
N VAL A 451 -21.36 -0.29 11.39
CA VAL A 451 -21.45 -1.00 10.11
C VAL A 451 -22.92 -1.06 9.68
N CYS A 452 -23.18 -0.77 8.41
CA CYS A 452 -24.52 -0.80 7.83
C CYS A 452 -24.56 -1.47 6.44
N ASN A 453 -25.77 -1.79 5.99
CA ASN A 453 -26.01 -2.21 4.61
C ASN A 453 -26.07 -1.00 3.65
N ASP A 454 -26.22 -1.27 2.36
CA ASP A 454 -26.30 -0.28 1.27
C ASP A 454 -27.47 0.71 1.45
N GLN A 455 -28.47 0.36 2.28
CA GLN A 455 -29.63 1.20 2.61
C GLN A 455 -29.43 2.01 3.90
N GLY A 456 -28.29 1.88 4.57
CA GLY A 456 -27.99 2.59 5.82
C GLY A 456 -28.60 1.96 7.08
N GLU A 457 -29.12 0.73 6.98
CA GLU A 457 -29.64 0.00 8.15
C GLU A 457 -28.48 -0.68 8.90
N PRO A 458 -28.43 -0.58 10.24
CA PRO A 458 -27.38 -1.20 11.04
C PRO A 458 -27.26 -2.71 10.78
N SER A 459 -26.04 -3.20 10.61
CA SER A 459 -25.76 -4.61 10.42
C SER A 459 -24.91 -5.15 11.57
N ASN A 460 -25.43 -6.22 12.20
CA ASN A 460 -24.69 -7.02 13.18
C ASN A 460 -23.99 -8.22 12.52
N GLU A 461 -23.98 -8.30 11.18
CA GLU A 461 -23.29 -9.36 10.49
C GLU A 461 -21.77 -9.24 10.66
N SER A 462 -21.08 -10.38 10.59
CA SER A 462 -19.63 -10.39 10.55
C SER A 462 -19.13 -9.54 9.39
N LEU A 463 -18.04 -8.81 9.61
CA LEU A 463 -17.36 -8.08 8.53
C LEU A 463 -17.06 -9.03 7.35
N PRO A 464 -17.08 -8.53 6.10
CA PRO A 464 -16.72 -9.34 4.95
C PRO A 464 -15.29 -9.89 5.09
N SER A 465 -14.98 -10.93 4.33
CA SER A 465 -13.61 -11.45 4.30
C SER A 465 -12.67 -10.52 3.53
N LEU A 466 -11.38 -10.68 3.76
CA LEU A 466 -10.31 -10.03 2.98
C LEU A 466 -9.97 -10.89 1.76
N SER A 467 -10.07 -10.31 0.56
CA SER A 467 -9.50 -10.91 -0.66
C SER A 467 -8.06 -10.44 -0.83
N TYR A 468 -7.14 -11.39 -0.88
CA TYR A 468 -5.73 -11.16 -1.16
C TYR A 468 -5.35 -11.47 -2.61
N ASP A 469 -6.33 -11.56 -3.51
CA ASP A 469 -6.09 -11.96 -4.91
C ASP A 469 -5.50 -10.81 -5.76
N GLY A 470 -5.64 -9.57 -5.29
CA GLY A 470 -4.96 -8.39 -5.82
C GLY A 470 -3.48 -8.31 -5.43
N ILE A 471 -2.75 -7.32 -5.95
CA ILE A 471 -1.43 -6.94 -5.42
C ILE A 471 -1.64 -5.88 -4.33
N GLY A 472 -0.98 -6.02 -3.18
CA GLY A 472 -1.06 -5.05 -2.07
C GLY A 472 -2.02 -5.49 -0.97
N SER A 473 -2.69 -4.52 -0.34
CA SER A 473 -3.63 -4.77 0.77
C SER A 473 -4.86 -5.56 0.35
N GLY A 474 -5.30 -6.44 1.23
CA GLY A 474 -6.52 -7.21 1.08
C GLY A 474 -7.75 -6.31 1.03
N ARG A 475 -8.53 -6.43 -0.04
CA ARG A 475 -9.76 -5.65 -0.22
C ARG A 475 -10.96 -6.42 0.35
N PRO A 476 -12.04 -5.75 0.78
CA PRO A 476 -13.29 -6.44 1.13
C PRO A 476 -13.78 -7.33 -0.02
N THR A 477 -14.21 -8.56 0.29
CA THR A 477 -14.80 -9.49 -0.70
C THR A 477 -16.22 -9.08 -1.15
N GLY A 478 -16.85 -8.15 -0.43
CA GLY A 478 -18.18 -7.62 -0.72
C GLY A 478 -18.24 -6.13 -0.38
N LYS A 479 -19.39 -5.51 -0.69
CA LYS A 479 -19.65 -4.14 -0.26
C LYS A 479 -19.86 -4.11 1.25
N VAL A 480 -19.31 -3.08 1.88
CA VAL A 480 -19.50 -2.81 3.30
C VAL A 480 -19.61 -1.32 3.47
N HIS A 481 -20.64 -0.89 4.19
CA HIS A 481 -20.89 0.52 4.41
C HIS A 481 -20.79 0.87 5.90
N VAL A 482 -20.57 2.14 6.18
CA VAL A 482 -20.54 2.70 7.53
C VAL A 482 -21.52 3.87 7.58
N ARG A 483 -22.34 3.93 8.62
CA ARG A 483 -23.18 5.10 8.93
C ARG A 483 -22.51 5.92 10.01
N PHE A 484 -22.63 7.24 9.90
CA PHE A 484 -22.15 8.18 10.91
C PHE A 484 -23.30 8.93 11.57
N SER A 485 -23.17 9.19 12.86
CA SER A 485 -24.01 10.13 13.61
C SER A 485 -23.13 11.01 14.51
N PRO A 486 -23.56 12.21 14.90
CA PRO A 486 -22.77 13.07 15.77
C PRO A 486 -22.53 12.36 17.09
N ARG A 487 -21.31 12.38 17.62
CA ARG A 487 -20.98 11.70 18.87
C ARG A 487 -21.81 12.29 20.01
N THR A 488 -22.63 11.46 20.66
CA THR A 488 -23.29 11.86 21.90
C THR A 488 -22.29 11.76 23.04
N ARG A 489 -22.02 12.88 23.73
CA ARG A 489 -21.23 12.86 24.97
C ARG A 489 -22.17 12.54 26.11
N GLU A 490 -22.20 11.28 26.54
CA GLU A 490 -22.84 10.95 27.82
C GLU A 490 -22.03 11.60 28.96
N GLY A 491 -22.64 12.59 29.65
CA GLY A 491 -22.19 13.07 30.95
C GLY A 491 -20.97 13.99 30.99
N VAL A 492 -21.14 15.26 30.57
CA VAL A 492 -20.53 16.40 31.27
C VAL A 492 -21.59 17.49 31.35
N GLN A 493 -22.44 17.40 32.38
CA GLN A 493 -23.20 18.55 32.90
C GLN A 493 -22.40 19.18 34.03
#